data_AF-A0A1W9V6G0-F1
#
_entry.id   AF-A0A1W9V6G0-F1
#
_cell.length_a   1.000
_cell.length_b   1.000
_cell.length_c   1.000
_cell.angle_alpha   90.00
_cell.angle_beta   90.00
_cell.angle_gamma   90.00
#
_symmetry.space_group_name_H-M   'P 1'
#
loop_
_entity.id
_entity.type
_entity.pdbx_description
1 polymer ?
#
loop_
_entity_poly.entity_id
_entity_poly.type
_entity_poly.pdbx_seq_one_letter_code
_entity_poly.pdbx_strand_id
1 'polypeptide(L)'
;MPPLSEETQSKLDSLKYDLGNLQESVLLTSVKNEVEEIQTTLSMLPSKLVELRTRGYVFRSFLEDKVDALDKEWGRINTSLTLEIKRRVRALEREINEAEDALNKALSGRASYIAQAENAINSLKREVDSAASAIKSKYNSLKKNVDDAREQVNQAQQMLDDINEASFQLYPAEDPVASCTAQFMESKKDGPKGILYLTDERIIFEQKEKIATKKVLFIATEKKEVQELIFEVPIGQIEKVKSSQKGFLGGKEMLELRFGAKANLNSALLHLRNAENEEWSRLIGQVKSGEIANERTEAKDEEAIEKARSAPTKCPGCGASLDVEIVRGMREIECPYCGTVIRL
;
A
#
# COMPACT_ATOMS: atom_id res chain seq x y z
N MET A 1 51.23 -36.12 6.75
CA MET A 1 50.99 -35.14 5.67
C MET A 1 51.53 -33.80 6.15
N PRO A 2 52.36 -33.08 5.37
CA PRO A 2 52.73 -31.71 5.71
C PRO A 2 51.46 -30.82 5.78
N PRO A 3 51.45 -29.79 6.63
CA PRO A 3 50.31 -28.87 6.71
C PRO A 3 50.11 -28.15 5.37
N LEU A 4 48.84 -27.92 4.99
CA LEU A 4 48.49 -27.13 3.80
C LEU A 4 48.98 -25.68 3.96
N SER A 5 49.23 -24.99 2.85
CA SER A 5 49.51 -23.55 2.90
C SER A 5 48.27 -22.79 3.38
N GLU A 6 48.48 -21.64 4.02
CA GLU A 6 47.41 -20.77 4.51
C GLU A 6 46.45 -20.34 3.38
N GLU A 7 46.99 -20.04 2.20
CA GLU A 7 46.22 -19.73 0.99
C GLU A 7 45.33 -20.90 0.54
N THR A 8 45.87 -22.13 0.55
CA THR A 8 45.12 -23.34 0.19
C THR A 8 43.99 -23.59 1.18
N GLN A 9 44.27 -23.41 2.48
CA GLN A 9 43.29 -23.58 3.54
C GLN A 9 42.15 -22.56 3.40
N SER A 10 42.48 -21.28 3.20
CA SER A 10 41.51 -20.21 2.99
C SER A 10 40.60 -20.49 1.79
N LYS A 11 41.17 -20.96 0.67
CA LYS A 11 40.40 -21.29 -0.53
C LYS A 11 39.45 -22.48 -0.29
N LEU A 12 39.90 -23.53 0.38
CA LEU A 12 39.04 -24.66 0.74
C LEU A 12 37.90 -24.25 1.68
N ASP A 13 38.16 -23.35 2.62
CA ASP A 13 37.14 -22.88 3.55
C ASP A 13 36.09 -21.99 2.86
N SER A 14 36.49 -21.17 1.88
CA SER A 14 35.54 -20.45 1.01
C SER A 14 34.66 -21.42 0.22
N LEU A 15 35.23 -22.46 -0.39
CA LEU A 15 34.46 -23.45 -1.16
C LEU A 15 33.48 -24.24 -0.29
N LYS A 16 33.86 -24.57 0.96
CA LYS A 16 32.93 -25.20 1.92
C LYS A 16 31.77 -24.26 2.26
N TYR A 17 32.06 -22.98 2.50
CA TYR A 17 31.04 -21.98 2.81
C TYR A 17 30.07 -21.81 1.64
N ASP A 18 30.58 -21.68 0.42
CA ASP A 18 29.77 -21.52 -0.79
C ASP A 18 28.88 -22.74 -1.03
N LEU A 19 29.43 -23.95 -0.90
CA LEU A 19 28.64 -25.19 -1.06
C LEU A 19 27.58 -25.33 0.03
N GLY A 20 27.88 -24.97 1.27
CA GLY A 20 26.92 -24.96 2.37
C GLY A 20 25.72 -24.05 2.11
N ASN A 21 25.94 -22.85 1.56
CA ASN A 21 24.85 -21.96 1.16
C ASN A 21 24.02 -22.51 -0.02
N LEU A 22 24.67 -23.25 -0.94
CA LEU A 22 23.99 -23.86 -2.09
C LEU A 22 23.13 -25.05 -1.68
N GLN A 23 23.47 -25.78 -0.61
CA GLN A 23 22.66 -26.89 -0.09
C GLN A 23 21.21 -26.47 0.19
N GLU A 24 20.99 -25.29 0.76
CA GLU A 24 19.64 -24.76 0.99
C GLU A 24 18.98 -24.30 -0.32
N SER A 25 19.76 -23.72 -1.22
CA SER A 25 19.27 -23.09 -2.46
C SER A 25 18.85 -24.12 -3.52
N VAL A 26 19.47 -25.30 -3.53
CA VAL A 26 19.17 -26.42 -4.45
C VAL A 26 17.75 -26.95 -4.29
N LEU A 27 17.18 -26.83 -3.10
CA LEU A 27 15.79 -27.20 -2.84
C LEU A 27 14.77 -26.20 -3.40
N LEU A 28 15.24 -25.06 -3.93
CA LEU A 28 14.43 -23.96 -4.45
C LEU A 28 13.38 -23.47 -3.44
N THR A 29 13.76 -23.45 -2.14
CA THR A 29 12.85 -23.13 -1.04
C THR A 29 12.23 -21.74 -1.17
N SER A 30 13.00 -20.73 -1.62
CA SER A 30 12.46 -19.39 -1.84
C SER A 30 11.34 -19.37 -2.89
N VAL A 31 11.49 -20.13 -3.97
CA VAL A 31 10.47 -20.25 -5.02
C VAL A 31 9.24 -21.01 -4.52
N LYS A 32 9.44 -22.08 -3.75
CA LYS A 32 8.32 -22.82 -3.12
C LYS A 32 7.51 -21.92 -2.17
N ASN A 33 8.20 -21.13 -1.34
CA ASN A 33 7.56 -20.20 -0.42
C ASN A 33 6.74 -19.12 -1.16
N GLU A 34 7.26 -18.56 -2.25
CA GLU A 34 6.52 -17.60 -3.07
C GLU A 34 5.26 -18.24 -3.71
N VAL A 35 5.36 -19.49 -4.17
CA VAL A 35 4.22 -20.27 -4.71
C VAL A 35 3.15 -20.52 -3.64
N GLU A 36 3.57 -20.89 -2.43
CA GLU A 36 2.67 -21.07 -1.29
C GLU A 36 2.04 -19.76 -0.82
N GLU A 37 2.77 -18.64 -0.85
CA GLU A 37 2.26 -17.31 -0.52
C GLU A 37 1.15 -16.87 -1.49
N ILE A 38 1.32 -17.11 -2.80
CA ILE A 38 0.30 -16.83 -3.81
C ILE A 38 -0.98 -17.61 -3.50
N GLN A 39 -0.86 -18.93 -3.30
CA GLN A 39 -2.01 -19.79 -3.00
C GLN A 39 -2.72 -19.36 -1.71
N THR A 40 -1.95 -19.08 -0.66
CA THR A 40 -2.48 -18.67 0.65
C THR A 40 -3.21 -17.34 0.52
N THR A 41 -2.59 -16.36 -0.13
CA THR A 41 -3.18 -15.04 -0.35
C THR A 41 -4.49 -15.14 -1.13
N LEU A 42 -4.50 -15.85 -2.27
CA LEU A 42 -5.70 -16.04 -3.09
C LEU A 42 -6.83 -16.73 -2.31
N SER A 43 -6.51 -17.69 -1.44
CA SER A 43 -7.53 -18.35 -0.61
C SER A 43 -8.17 -17.43 0.44
N MET A 44 -7.46 -16.39 0.90
CA MET A 44 -7.94 -15.47 1.94
C MET A 44 -8.66 -14.24 1.38
N LEU A 45 -8.33 -13.80 0.17
CA LEU A 45 -8.89 -12.56 -0.39
C LEU A 45 -10.43 -12.55 -0.51
N PRO A 46 -11.10 -13.64 -0.95
CA PRO A 46 -12.56 -13.65 -1.04
C PRO A 46 -13.26 -13.38 0.29
N SER A 47 -12.82 -14.03 1.38
CA SER A 47 -13.42 -13.82 2.70
C SER A 47 -13.14 -12.41 3.24
N LYS A 48 -11.96 -11.85 2.98
CA LYS A 48 -11.64 -10.46 3.34
C LYS A 48 -12.53 -9.46 2.59
N LEU A 49 -12.80 -9.68 1.30
CA LEU A 49 -13.71 -8.84 0.54
C LEU A 49 -15.13 -8.87 1.11
N VAL A 50 -15.65 -10.06 1.45
CA VAL A 50 -16.96 -10.21 2.11
C VAL A 50 -17.00 -9.46 3.45
N GLU A 51 -15.93 -9.53 4.24
CA GLU A 51 -15.82 -8.76 5.49
C GLU A 51 -15.87 -7.25 5.24
N LEU A 52 -15.15 -6.74 4.24
CA LEU A 52 -15.20 -5.32 3.85
C LEU A 52 -16.62 -4.89 3.47
N ARG A 53 -17.34 -5.68 2.67
CA ARG A 53 -18.72 -5.37 2.28
C ARG A 53 -19.67 -5.39 3.47
N THR A 54 -19.51 -6.35 4.37
CA THR A 54 -20.30 -6.45 5.61
C THR A 54 -20.08 -5.24 6.51
N ARG A 55 -18.87 -4.67 6.50
CA ARG A 55 -18.51 -3.43 7.21
C ARG A 55 -18.94 -2.14 6.49
N GLY A 56 -19.66 -2.25 5.37
CA GLY A 56 -20.20 -1.10 4.63
C GLY A 56 -19.23 -0.47 3.62
N TYR A 57 -18.13 -1.14 3.25
CA TYR A 57 -17.26 -0.62 2.19
C TYR A 57 -17.86 -0.85 0.80
N VAL A 58 -18.21 0.25 0.13
CA VAL A 58 -18.95 0.19 -1.14
C VAL A 58 -18.10 0.36 -2.39
N PHE A 59 -16.86 0.85 -2.31
CA PHE A 59 -16.01 1.15 -3.48
C PHE A 59 -15.13 -0.03 -3.93
N ARG A 60 -14.43 0.14 -5.06
CA ARG A 60 -13.57 -0.88 -5.69
C ARG A 60 -14.33 -2.18 -5.98
N SER A 61 -15.52 -2.10 -6.59
CA SER A 61 -16.35 -3.25 -6.97
C SER A 61 -15.69 -4.23 -7.95
N PHE A 62 -14.64 -3.80 -8.64
CA PHE A 62 -13.86 -4.65 -9.53
C PHE A 62 -12.98 -5.68 -8.81
N LEU A 63 -12.78 -5.56 -7.48
CA LEU A 63 -11.86 -6.40 -6.74
C LEU A 63 -12.30 -7.87 -6.70
N GLU A 64 -13.59 -8.12 -6.57
CA GLU A 64 -14.19 -9.45 -6.58
C GLU A 64 -13.87 -10.19 -7.89
N ASP A 65 -14.15 -9.56 -9.03
CA ASP A 65 -13.85 -10.10 -10.35
C ASP A 65 -12.34 -10.26 -10.59
N LYS A 66 -11.54 -9.30 -10.11
CA LYS A 66 -10.08 -9.38 -10.18
C LYS A 66 -9.56 -10.60 -9.42
N VAL A 67 -10.03 -10.81 -8.18
CA VAL A 67 -9.59 -11.95 -7.35
C VAL A 67 -10.02 -13.29 -7.96
N ASP A 68 -11.24 -13.39 -8.47
CA ASP A 68 -11.71 -14.59 -9.19
C ASP A 68 -10.88 -14.88 -10.45
N ALA A 69 -10.55 -13.85 -11.23
CA ALA A 69 -9.69 -14.00 -12.40
C ALA A 69 -8.27 -14.49 -12.03
N LEU A 70 -7.69 -13.96 -10.95
CA LEU A 70 -6.37 -14.35 -10.46
C LEU A 70 -6.37 -15.79 -9.93
N ASP A 71 -7.42 -16.22 -9.23
CA ASP A 71 -7.58 -17.60 -8.75
C ASP A 71 -7.67 -18.59 -9.93
N LYS A 72 -8.46 -18.25 -10.96
CA LYS A 72 -8.54 -19.04 -12.20
C LYS A 72 -7.22 -19.12 -12.94
N GLU A 73 -6.46 -18.02 -13.03
CA GLU A 73 -5.14 -18.00 -13.64
C GLU A 73 -4.16 -18.90 -12.85
N TRP A 74 -4.16 -18.77 -11.52
CA TRP A 74 -3.33 -19.59 -10.64
C TRP A 74 -3.62 -21.08 -10.80
N GLY A 75 -4.90 -21.48 -10.80
CA GLY A 75 -5.31 -22.86 -10.99
C GLY A 75 -4.80 -23.49 -12.29
N ARG A 76 -4.66 -22.69 -13.36
CA ARG A 76 -4.10 -23.16 -14.65
C ARG A 76 -2.59 -23.40 -14.60
N ILE A 77 -1.84 -22.55 -13.90
CA ILE A 77 -0.37 -22.62 -13.93
C ILE A 77 0.21 -23.49 -12.80
N ASN A 78 -0.44 -23.56 -11.64
CA ASN A 78 0.13 -24.12 -10.41
C ASN A 78 0.56 -25.59 -10.54
N THR A 79 -0.27 -26.44 -11.16
CA THR A 79 0.08 -27.86 -11.37
C THR A 79 1.34 -28.00 -12.21
N SER A 80 1.42 -27.26 -13.32
CA SER A 80 2.59 -27.30 -14.22
C SER A 80 3.86 -26.77 -13.52
N LEU A 81 3.70 -25.70 -12.73
CA LEU A 81 4.76 -25.05 -11.98
C LEU A 81 5.34 -25.98 -10.90
N THR A 82 4.46 -26.65 -10.15
CA THR A 82 4.85 -27.61 -9.10
C THR A 82 5.62 -28.80 -9.69
N LEU A 83 5.20 -29.31 -10.85
CA LEU A 83 5.91 -30.39 -11.55
C LEU A 83 7.29 -29.94 -12.04
N GLU A 84 7.40 -28.71 -12.54
CA GLU A 84 8.67 -28.14 -12.97
C GLU A 84 9.64 -27.91 -11.82
N ILE A 85 9.17 -27.35 -10.69
CA ILE A 85 9.97 -27.21 -9.47
C ILE A 85 10.53 -28.58 -9.06
N LYS A 86 9.68 -29.61 -8.96
CA LYS A 86 10.12 -30.97 -8.60
C LYS A 86 11.17 -31.51 -9.57
N ARG A 87 11.02 -31.25 -10.88
CA ARG A 87 11.99 -31.67 -11.90
C ARG A 87 13.32 -30.96 -11.75
N ARG A 88 13.32 -29.65 -11.51
CA ARG A 88 14.53 -28.82 -11.34
C ARG A 88 15.27 -29.19 -10.06
N VAL A 89 14.57 -29.34 -8.94
CA VAL A 89 15.17 -29.79 -7.67
C VAL A 89 15.90 -31.11 -7.85
N ARG A 90 15.27 -32.12 -8.47
CA ARG A 90 15.93 -33.41 -8.74
C ARG A 90 17.18 -33.30 -9.62
N ALA A 91 17.25 -32.31 -10.51
CA ALA A 91 18.44 -32.07 -11.33
C ALA A 91 19.56 -31.41 -10.53
N LEU A 92 19.21 -30.38 -9.76
CA LEU A 92 20.13 -29.67 -8.88
C LEU A 92 20.67 -30.57 -7.76
N GLU A 93 19.88 -31.52 -7.25
CA GLU A 93 20.31 -32.55 -6.31
C GLU A 93 21.40 -33.47 -6.88
N ARG A 94 21.45 -33.68 -8.20
CA ARG A 94 22.56 -34.42 -8.81
C ARG A 94 23.82 -33.56 -8.91
N GLU A 95 23.66 -32.32 -9.37
CA GLU A 95 24.74 -31.33 -9.51
C GLU A 95 25.41 -31.03 -8.16
N ILE A 96 24.65 -30.98 -7.06
CA ILE A 96 25.23 -30.76 -5.74
C ILE A 96 26.06 -31.94 -5.24
N ASN A 97 25.62 -33.18 -5.50
CA ASN A 97 26.41 -34.36 -5.17
C ASN A 97 27.74 -34.37 -5.96
N GLU A 98 27.72 -33.94 -7.23
CA GLU A 98 28.94 -33.80 -8.03
C GLU A 98 29.89 -32.72 -7.48
N ALA A 99 29.34 -31.58 -7.02
CA ALA A 99 30.11 -30.53 -6.37
C ALA A 99 30.69 -30.98 -5.01
N GLU A 100 29.93 -31.73 -4.21
CA GLU A 100 30.38 -32.34 -2.95
C GLU A 100 31.53 -33.33 -3.18
N ASP A 101 31.40 -34.21 -4.18
CA ASP A 101 32.46 -35.15 -4.56
C ASP A 101 33.73 -34.44 -5.03
N ALA A 102 33.59 -33.36 -5.80
CA ALA A 102 34.73 -32.54 -6.23
C ALA A 102 35.42 -31.85 -5.04
N LEU A 103 34.64 -31.29 -4.11
CA LEU A 103 35.16 -30.67 -2.89
C LEU A 103 35.89 -31.69 -1.99
N ASN A 104 35.33 -32.88 -1.83
CA ASN A 104 35.93 -33.96 -1.05
C ASN A 104 37.32 -34.35 -1.61
N LYS A 105 37.48 -34.40 -2.93
CA LYS A 105 38.79 -34.62 -3.57
C LYS A 105 39.75 -33.45 -3.35
N ALA A 106 39.23 -32.21 -3.36
CA ALA A 106 40.02 -31.00 -3.13
C ALA A 106 40.64 -30.92 -1.73
N LEU A 107 40.03 -31.55 -0.72
CA LEU A 107 40.58 -31.63 0.65
C LEU A 107 41.98 -32.27 0.74
N SER A 108 42.40 -33.01 -0.30
CA SER A 108 43.78 -33.52 -0.39
C SER A 108 44.83 -32.43 -0.64
N GLY A 109 44.42 -31.18 -0.90
CA GLY A 109 45.30 -30.02 -1.11
C GLY A 109 45.90 -29.91 -2.51
N ARG A 110 45.51 -30.78 -3.46
CA ARG A 110 46.02 -30.72 -4.83
C ARG A 110 45.34 -29.58 -5.61
N ALA A 111 46.15 -28.68 -6.17
CA ALA A 111 45.67 -27.52 -6.91
C ALA A 111 44.67 -27.86 -8.03
N SER A 112 44.88 -28.96 -8.75
CA SER A 112 43.97 -29.43 -9.81
C SER A 112 42.58 -29.82 -9.28
N TYR A 113 42.50 -30.45 -8.10
CA TYR A 113 41.22 -30.80 -7.48
C TYR A 113 40.52 -29.58 -6.90
N ILE A 114 41.26 -28.61 -6.36
CA ILE A 114 40.70 -27.33 -5.90
C ILE A 114 40.06 -26.57 -7.06
N ALA A 115 40.73 -26.49 -8.21
CA ALA A 115 40.18 -25.87 -9.42
C ALA A 115 38.94 -26.61 -9.95
N GLN A 116 38.90 -27.94 -9.86
CA GLN A 116 37.72 -28.73 -10.23
C GLN A 116 36.54 -28.46 -9.29
N ALA A 117 36.77 -28.43 -7.97
CA ALA A 117 35.73 -28.11 -6.98
C ALA A 117 35.17 -26.70 -7.18
N GLU A 118 36.04 -25.72 -7.40
CA GLU A 118 35.64 -24.34 -7.71
C GLU A 118 34.77 -24.26 -8.96
N ASN A 119 35.15 -24.95 -10.04
CA ASN A 119 34.34 -24.99 -11.27
C ASN A 119 32.98 -25.66 -11.06
N ALA A 120 32.94 -26.78 -10.33
CA ALA A 120 31.70 -27.50 -10.03
C ALA A 120 30.75 -26.65 -9.18
N ILE A 121 31.24 -26.04 -8.09
CA ILE A 121 30.46 -25.14 -7.22
C ILE A 121 29.94 -23.93 -8.00
N ASN A 122 30.79 -23.30 -8.83
CA ASN A 122 30.37 -22.17 -9.66
C ASN A 122 29.34 -22.57 -10.73
N SER A 123 29.42 -23.80 -11.26
CA SER A 123 28.42 -24.33 -12.20
C SER A 123 27.08 -24.55 -11.49
N LEU A 124 27.10 -25.21 -10.34
CA LEU A 124 25.91 -25.41 -9.51
C LEU A 124 25.23 -24.09 -9.17
N LYS A 125 25.98 -23.07 -8.75
CA LYS A 125 25.45 -21.75 -8.45
C LYS A 125 24.69 -21.15 -9.63
N ARG A 126 25.30 -21.14 -10.82
CA ARG A 126 24.65 -20.62 -12.04
C ARG A 126 23.40 -21.41 -12.40
N GLU A 127 23.40 -22.73 -12.20
CA GLU A 127 22.27 -23.59 -12.52
C GLU A 127 21.11 -23.37 -11.54
N VAL A 128 21.40 -23.19 -10.25
CA VAL A 128 20.42 -22.80 -9.22
C VAL A 128 19.77 -21.46 -9.58
N ASP A 129 20.58 -20.43 -9.87
CA ASP A 129 20.09 -19.08 -10.21
C ASP A 129 19.23 -19.11 -11.49
N SER A 130 19.66 -19.87 -12.49
CA SER A 130 18.96 -20.03 -13.76
C SER A 130 17.64 -20.77 -13.60
N ALA A 131 17.64 -21.86 -12.82
CA ALA A 131 16.43 -22.62 -12.52
C ALA A 131 15.41 -21.78 -11.74
N ALA A 132 15.87 -21.06 -10.70
CA ALA A 132 15.01 -20.19 -9.91
C ALA A 132 14.41 -19.07 -10.78
N SER A 133 15.22 -18.39 -11.58
CA SER A 133 14.78 -17.30 -12.46
C SER A 133 13.79 -17.77 -13.52
N ALA A 134 14.05 -18.93 -14.13
CA ALA A 134 13.16 -19.52 -15.12
C ALA A 134 11.78 -19.83 -14.52
N ILE A 135 11.73 -20.40 -13.31
CA ILE A 135 10.46 -20.70 -12.63
C ILE A 135 9.75 -19.39 -12.23
N LYS A 136 10.46 -18.43 -11.61
CA LYS A 136 9.91 -17.11 -11.22
C LYS A 136 9.26 -16.37 -12.38
N SER A 137 9.90 -16.38 -13.55
CA SER A 137 9.37 -15.73 -14.75
C SER A 137 7.96 -16.19 -15.14
N LYS A 138 7.58 -17.42 -14.77
CA LYS A 138 6.26 -18.00 -15.10
C LYS A 138 5.12 -17.47 -14.24
N TYR A 139 5.41 -16.96 -13.04
CA TYR A 139 4.37 -16.49 -12.11
C TYR A 139 4.56 -15.06 -11.63
N ASN A 140 5.68 -14.38 -11.94
CA ASN A 140 5.96 -13.03 -11.43
C ASN A 140 4.85 -12.01 -11.74
N SER A 141 4.26 -12.04 -12.94
CA SER A 141 3.17 -11.14 -13.31
C SER A 141 1.93 -11.40 -12.46
N LEU A 142 1.56 -12.68 -12.29
CA LEU A 142 0.44 -13.09 -11.44
C LEU A 142 0.70 -12.69 -9.98
N LYS A 143 1.90 -12.98 -9.45
CA LYS A 143 2.30 -12.61 -8.09
C LYS A 143 2.12 -11.12 -7.85
N LYS A 144 2.62 -10.28 -8.76
CA LYS A 144 2.45 -8.83 -8.68
C LYS A 144 0.98 -8.44 -8.60
N ASN A 145 0.13 -9.01 -9.47
CA ASN A 145 -1.30 -8.69 -9.45
C ASN A 145 -2.03 -9.18 -8.18
N VAL A 146 -1.59 -10.30 -7.60
CA VAL A 146 -2.07 -10.81 -6.30
C VAL A 146 -1.63 -9.91 -5.15
N ASP A 147 -0.36 -9.48 -5.15
CA ASP A 147 0.18 -8.53 -4.18
C ASP A 147 -0.58 -7.20 -4.25
N ASP A 148 -0.84 -6.68 -5.46
CA ASP A 148 -1.60 -5.45 -5.68
C ASP A 148 -3.05 -5.58 -5.19
N ALA A 149 -3.71 -6.72 -5.43
CA ALA A 149 -5.06 -6.97 -4.91
C ALA A 149 -5.08 -7.06 -3.37
N ARG A 150 -4.09 -7.75 -2.79
CA ARG A 150 -3.91 -7.83 -1.33
C ARG A 150 -3.72 -6.46 -0.71
N GLU A 151 -2.87 -5.64 -1.31
CA GLU A 151 -2.62 -4.27 -0.84
C GLU A 151 -3.90 -3.44 -0.89
N GLN A 152 -4.66 -3.49 -2.00
CA GLN A 152 -5.92 -2.76 -2.12
C GLN A 152 -6.98 -3.17 -1.09
N VAL A 153 -7.06 -4.45 -0.75
CA VAL A 153 -7.95 -4.98 0.31
C VAL A 153 -7.48 -4.53 1.69
N ASN A 154 -6.18 -4.63 1.98
CA ASN A 154 -5.62 -4.20 3.26
C ASN A 154 -5.80 -2.69 3.48
N GLN A 155 -5.64 -1.87 2.44
CA GLN A 155 -5.89 -0.43 2.50
C GLN A 155 -7.35 -0.11 2.84
N ALA A 156 -8.31 -0.80 2.21
CA ALA A 156 -9.73 -0.62 2.52
C ALA A 156 -10.03 -1.05 3.96
N GLN A 157 -9.45 -2.16 4.43
CA GLN A 157 -9.59 -2.62 5.81
C GLN A 157 -9.05 -1.59 6.80
N GLN A 158 -7.82 -1.12 6.58
CA GLN A 158 -7.19 -0.11 7.43
C GLN A 158 -8.00 1.18 7.44
N MET A 159 -8.53 1.63 6.30
CA MET A 159 -9.38 2.81 6.24
C MET A 159 -10.65 2.67 7.10
N LEU A 160 -11.32 1.52 7.07
CA LEU A 160 -12.48 1.29 7.92
C LEU A 160 -12.10 1.24 9.41
N ASP A 161 -10.92 0.70 9.73
CA ASP A 161 -10.39 0.71 11.10
C ASP A 161 -10.09 2.15 11.56
N ASP A 162 -9.44 2.95 10.70
CA ASP A 162 -9.15 4.36 10.95
C ASP A 162 -10.44 5.15 11.18
N ILE A 163 -11.47 4.96 10.34
CA ILE A 163 -12.79 5.61 10.48
C ILE A 163 -13.48 5.22 11.78
N ASN A 164 -13.41 3.94 12.19
CA ASN A 164 -14.00 3.48 13.45
C ASN A 164 -13.33 4.10 14.67
N GLU A 165 -12.04 4.41 14.57
CA GLU A 165 -11.26 5.02 15.65
C GLU A 165 -11.28 6.55 15.61
N ALA A 166 -11.76 7.17 14.53
CA ALA A 166 -11.70 8.61 14.32
C ALA A 166 -12.48 9.42 15.36
N SER A 167 -12.04 10.65 15.60
CA SER A 167 -12.72 11.62 16.48
C SER A 167 -13.94 12.28 15.83
N PHE A 168 -14.18 12.02 14.55
CA PHE A 168 -15.32 12.53 13.78
C PHE A 168 -16.26 11.39 13.39
N GLN A 169 -17.46 11.74 12.92
CA GLN A 169 -18.41 10.80 12.37
C GLN A 169 -18.66 11.10 10.90
N LEU A 170 -18.83 10.05 10.10
CA LEU A 170 -19.34 10.17 8.74
C LEU A 170 -20.79 10.67 8.76
N TYR A 171 -21.14 11.51 7.79
CA TYR A 171 -22.51 11.95 7.61
C TYR A 171 -23.40 10.82 7.08
N PRO A 172 -24.74 10.95 7.21
CA PRO A 172 -25.65 10.05 6.52
C PRO A 172 -25.36 10.01 5.02
N ALA A 173 -25.26 8.79 4.48
CA ALA A 173 -24.89 8.51 3.09
C ALA A 173 -23.54 9.13 2.67
N GLU A 174 -22.59 9.28 3.59
CA GLU A 174 -21.18 9.54 3.26
C GLU A 174 -20.42 8.22 3.34
N ASP A 175 -19.73 7.87 2.25
CA ASP A 175 -18.98 6.61 2.15
C ASP A 175 -17.47 6.89 2.09
N PRO A 176 -16.64 6.18 2.88
CA PRO A 176 -15.20 6.39 2.86
C PRO A 176 -14.57 5.77 1.60
N VAL A 177 -13.68 6.52 0.95
CA VAL A 177 -13.03 6.14 -0.33
C VAL A 177 -11.59 5.69 -0.09
N ALA A 178 -10.81 6.45 0.66
CA ALA A 178 -9.42 6.13 1.01
C ALA A 178 -8.98 6.77 2.34
N SER A 179 -7.98 6.18 3.01
CA SER A 179 -7.20 6.84 4.06
C SER A 179 -5.70 6.65 3.83
N CYS A 180 -4.89 7.54 4.37
CA CYS A 180 -3.45 7.34 4.47
C CYS A 180 -2.85 8.11 5.66
N THR A 181 -1.67 7.69 6.12
CA THR A 181 -0.91 8.48 7.08
C THR A 181 -0.34 9.71 6.38
N ALA A 182 -0.57 10.87 6.97
CA ALA A 182 -0.11 12.14 6.44
C ALA A 182 0.44 13.05 7.54
N GLN A 183 1.21 14.04 7.12
CA GLN A 183 1.63 15.15 7.97
C GLN A 183 1.12 16.45 7.35
N PHE A 184 0.33 17.21 8.10
CA PHE A 184 -0.12 18.53 7.71
C PHE A 184 0.99 19.54 7.99
N MET A 185 1.47 20.22 6.96
CA MET A 185 2.66 21.04 7.00
C MET A 185 2.29 22.50 7.32
N GLU A 186 2.29 22.86 8.60
CA GLU A 186 2.12 24.26 9.06
C GLU A 186 3.37 25.11 8.78
N SER A 187 4.52 24.46 8.64
CA SER A 187 5.78 25.07 8.24
C SER A 187 6.47 24.22 7.18
N LYS A 188 7.59 24.72 6.62
CA LYS A 188 8.38 23.95 5.63
C LYS A 188 8.94 22.63 6.17
N LYS A 189 9.04 22.46 7.49
CA LYS A 189 9.73 21.31 8.11
C LYS A 189 8.85 20.49 9.03
N ASP A 190 7.80 21.08 9.58
CA ASP A 190 7.05 20.51 10.70
C ASP A 190 5.56 20.83 10.64
N GLY A 191 4.81 20.06 11.42
CA GLY A 191 3.36 20.17 11.61
C GLY A 191 2.76 18.82 12.04
N PRO A 192 1.48 18.79 12.42
CA PRO A 192 0.87 17.63 13.06
C PRO A 192 0.84 16.40 12.15
N LYS A 193 1.05 15.22 12.75
CA LYS A 193 0.92 13.93 12.07
C LYS A 193 -0.42 13.30 12.39
N GLY A 194 -0.97 12.59 11.42
CA GLY A 194 -2.18 11.84 11.62
C GLY A 194 -2.66 11.18 10.33
N ILE A 195 -3.96 11.19 10.13
CA ILE A 195 -4.62 10.45 9.05
C ILE A 195 -5.37 11.44 8.16
N LEU A 196 -5.10 11.33 6.86
CA LEU A 196 -5.88 11.98 5.82
C LEU A 196 -6.92 11.00 5.31
N TYR A 197 -8.18 11.41 5.32
CA TYR A 197 -9.31 10.65 4.82
C TYR A 197 -9.88 11.34 3.59
N LEU A 198 -10.27 10.53 2.60
CA LEU A 198 -11.08 10.93 1.48
C LEU A 198 -12.38 10.15 1.55
N THR A 199 -13.50 10.87 1.57
CA THR A 199 -14.83 10.29 1.41
C THR A 199 -15.39 10.71 0.06
N ASP A 200 -16.58 10.21 -0.29
CA ASP A 200 -17.25 10.63 -1.51
C ASP A 200 -17.86 12.05 -1.43
N GLU A 201 -17.76 12.69 -0.27
CA GLU A 201 -18.29 14.04 -0.01
C GLU A 201 -17.18 15.05 0.38
N ARG A 202 -16.15 14.65 1.13
CA ARG A 202 -15.16 15.60 1.69
C ARG A 202 -13.78 15.00 1.86
N ILE A 203 -12.80 15.88 2.03
CA ILE A 203 -11.47 15.53 2.51
C ILE A 203 -11.35 15.96 3.98
N ILE A 204 -10.75 15.10 4.80
CA ILE A 204 -10.68 15.26 6.24
C ILE A 204 -9.24 14.99 6.68
N PHE A 205 -8.66 15.84 7.53
CA PHE A 205 -7.40 15.55 8.20
C PHE A 205 -7.57 15.59 9.71
N GLU A 206 -7.24 14.47 10.33
CA GLU A 206 -7.25 14.27 11.77
C GLU A 206 -5.80 14.14 12.24
N GLN A 207 -5.39 14.94 13.24
CA GLN A 207 -4.15 14.68 13.96
C GLN A 207 -4.34 13.41 14.79
N LYS A 208 -3.37 12.48 14.72
CA LYS A 208 -3.35 11.26 15.53
C LYS A 208 -1.90 10.89 15.79
N GLU A 209 -1.35 11.35 16.92
CA GLU A 209 0.04 11.08 17.28
C GLU A 209 0.33 11.12 18.78
N LYS A 210 1.43 10.47 19.19
CA LYS A 210 1.94 10.52 20.56
C LYS A 210 2.96 11.64 20.70
N ILE A 211 2.56 12.75 21.33
CA ILE A 211 3.46 13.88 21.61
C ILE A 211 4.10 13.74 22.99
N ALA A 212 5.37 14.10 23.11
CA ALA A 212 6.04 14.19 24.41
C ALA A 212 5.60 15.47 25.12
N THR A 213 4.89 15.35 26.24
CA THR A 213 4.39 16.51 27.01
C THR A 213 5.42 17.00 28.03
N LYS A 214 6.37 16.15 28.45
CA LYS A 214 7.48 16.53 29.32
C LYS A 214 8.80 15.93 28.85
N LYS A 215 9.87 16.71 28.96
CA LYS A 215 11.25 16.27 28.70
C LYS A 215 12.13 16.60 29.91
N VAL A 216 12.92 15.64 30.37
CA VAL A 216 13.97 15.84 31.39
C VAL A 216 15.28 15.36 30.79
N LEU A 217 16.31 16.22 30.74
CA LEU A 217 17.62 15.91 30.15
C LEU A 217 17.53 15.26 28.75
N PHE A 218 16.77 15.87 27.84
CA PHE A 218 16.53 15.38 26.47
C PHE A 218 15.76 14.05 26.35
N ILE A 219 15.36 13.43 27.45
CA ILE A 219 14.55 12.20 27.46
C ILE A 219 13.08 12.59 27.65
N ALA A 220 12.20 12.05 26.80
CA ALA A 220 10.75 12.20 26.96
C ALA A 220 10.27 11.39 28.17
N THR A 221 9.77 12.06 29.20
CA THR A 221 9.29 11.44 30.45
C THR A 221 7.79 11.20 30.47
N GLU A 222 7.03 11.94 29.67
CA GLU A 222 5.57 11.80 29.59
C GLU A 222 5.13 11.95 28.13
N LYS A 223 4.26 11.05 27.67
CA LYS A 223 3.68 11.08 26.32
C LYS A 223 2.17 11.19 26.45
N LYS A 224 1.56 12.07 25.66
CA LYS A 224 0.10 12.19 25.51
C LYS A 224 -0.27 11.81 24.09
N GLU A 225 -1.30 11.00 23.94
CA GLU A 225 -1.94 10.76 22.65
C GLU A 225 -2.85 11.95 22.34
N VAL A 226 -2.61 12.59 21.19
CA VAL A 226 -3.44 13.66 20.66
C VAL A 226 -4.20 13.12 19.47
N GLN A 227 -5.51 13.24 19.54
CA GLN A 227 -6.43 12.88 18.49
C GLN A 227 -7.46 14.00 18.30
N GLU A 228 -7.39 14.73 17.19
CA GLU A 228 -8.21 15.91 16.96
C GLU A 228 -8.44 16.15 15.46
N LEU A 229 -9.67 16.52 15.10
CA LEU A 229 -10.01 16.97 13.76
C LEU A 229 -9.37 18.35 13.50
N ILE A 230 -8.43 18.43 12.56
CA ILE A 230 -7.75 19.69 12.22
C ILE A 230 -8.49 20.44 11.11
N PHE A 231 -8.90 19.73 10.05
CA PHE A 231 -9.75 20.33 9.03
C PHE A 231 -10.62 19.28 8.34
N GLU A 232 -11.75 19.76 7.83
CA GLU A 232 -12.58 19.06 6.86
C GLU A 232 -13.02 20.06 5.79
N VAL A 233 -13.02 19.63 4.53
CA VAL A 233 -13.40 20.48 3.40
C VAL A 233 -14.26 19.67 2.42
N PRO A 234 -15.46 20.14 2.05
CA PRO A 234 -16.25 19.54 0.97
C PRO A 234 -15.43 19.36 -0.30
N ILE A 235 -15.54 18.20 -0.95
CA ILE A 235 -14.72 17.87 -2.12
C ILE A 235 -14.93 18.87 -3.26
N GLY A 236 -16.16 19.39 -3.39
CA GLY A 236 -16.50 20.41 -4.38
C GLY A 236 -15.82 21.76 -4.16
N GLN A 237 -15.37 22.06 -2.93
CA GLN A 237 -14.62 23.29 -2.60
C GLN A 237 -13.12 23.18 -2.87
N ILE A 238 -12.61 22.02 -3.28
CA ILE A 238 -11.21 21.87 -3.68
C ILE A 238 -11.04 22.44 -5.09
N GLU A 239 -10.48 23.65 -5.21
CA GLU A 239 -10.26 24.32 -6.48
C GLU A 239 -9.09 23.71 -7.26
N LYS A 240 -8.02 23.35 -6.55
CA LYS A 240 -6.80 22.84 -7.17
C LYS A 240 -6.13 21.79 -6.30
N VAL A 241 -5.68 20.72 -6.95
CA VAL A 241 -4.77 19.73 -6.39
C VAL A 241 -3.47 19.78 -7.18
N LYS A 242 -2.33 19.81 -6.50
CA LYS A 242 -1.01 19.67 -7.13
C LYS A 242 -0.18 18.63 -6.39
N SER A 243 0.33 17.65 -7.14
CA SER A 243 1.48 16.87 -6.72
C SER A 243 2.74 17.70 -6.99
N SER A 244 3.55 17.95 -5.95
CA SER A 244 4.91 18.47 -6.15
C SER A 244 5.89 17.30 -6.18
N GLN A 245 6.51 17.09 -7.35
CA GLN A 245 7.53 16.06 -7.52
C GLN A 245 8.85 16.51 -6.92
N LYS A 246 9.65 15.53 -6.49
CA LYS A 246 11.00 15.71 -6.00
C LYS A 246 11.84 16.56 -6.98
N GLY A 247 12.33 17.70 -6.54
CA GLY A 247 13.46 18.35 -7.22
C GLY A 247 14.75 17.54 -7.02
N PHE A 248 15.71 17.66 -7.95
CA PHE A 248 17.05 17.04 -7.96
C PHE A 248 17.90 17.25 -6.67
N LEU A 249 17.39 18.00 -5.69
CA LEU A 249 18.02 18.33 -4.42
C LEU A 249 17.35 17.70 -3.18
N GLY A 250 16.55 16.64 -3.35
CA GLY A 250 16.11 15.80 -2.22
C GLY A 250 15.00 16.39 -1.35
N GLY A 251 14.15 17.26 -1.90
CA GLY A 251 12.94 17.74 -1.22
C GLY A 251 11.94 16.62 -0.91
N LYS A 252 11.12 16.81 0.14
CA LYS A 252 9.95 15.97 0.41
C LYS A 252 8.89 16.23 -0.67
N GLU A 253 8.30 15.18 -1.22
CA GLU A 253 7.11 15.30 -2.07
C GLU A 253 5.92 15.73 -1.21
N MET A 254 5.09 16.63 -1.77
CA MET A 254 3.94 17.20 -1.08
C MET A 254 2.71 17.27 -1.99
N LEU A 255 1.55 17.01 -1.40
CA LEU A 255 0.23 17.28 -1.98
C LEU A 255 -0.21 18.68 -1.53
N GLU A 256 -0.34 19.62 -2.48
CA GLU A 256 -0.89 20.97 -2.24
C GLU A 256 -2.37 20.98 -2.66
N LEU A 257 -3.25 21.26 -1.70
CA LEU A 257 -4.67 21.49 -1.91
C LEU A 257 -4.95 22.97 -1.76
N ARG A 258 -5.65 23.56 -2.74
CA ARG A 258 -6.23 24.90 -2.62
C ARG A 258 -7.73 24.79 -2.53
N PHE A 259 -8.28 25.52 -1.58
CA PHE A 259 -9.70 25.51 -1.29
C PHE A 259 -10.31 26.85 -1.70
N GLY A 260 -11.60 26.83 -2.03
CA GLY A 260 -12.32 28.04 -2.38
C GLY A 260 -12.49 28.98 -1.19
N ALA A 261 -12.77 30.25 -1.48
CA ALA A 261 -12.85 31.33 -0.48
C ALA A 261 -13.89 31.11 0.65
N LYS A 262 -14.80 30.14 0.48
CA LYS A 262 -15.83 29.76 1.46
C LYS A 262 -15.40 28.61 2.39
N ALA A 263 -14.22 28.03 2.18
CA ALA A 263 -13.69 27.00 3.07
C ALA A 263 -13.06 27.64 4.32
N ASN A 264 -13.11 26.94 5.46
CA ASN A 264 -12.50 27.40 6.72
C ASN A 264 -10.96 27.46 6.69
N LEU A 265 -10.37 26.95 5.62
CA LEU A 265 -8.94 26.92 5.37
C LEU A 265 -8.72 27.30 3.90
N ASN A 266 -7.72 28.13 3.59
CA ASN A 266 -7.43 28.53 2.20
C ASN A 266 -6.67 27.45 1.41
N SER A 267 -5.84 26.67 2.10
CA SER A 267 -5.02 25.63 1.49
C SER A 267 -4.50 24.63 2.52
N ALA A 268 -4.23 23.41 2.09
CA ALA A 268 -3.49 22.43 2.88
C ALA A 268 -2.24 21.95 2.12
N LEU A 269 -1.12 21.84 2.84
CA LEU A 269 0.11 21.23 2.33
C LEU A 269 0.36 19.95 3.11
N LEU A 270 0.38 18.81 2.43
CA LEU A 270 0.40 17.49 3.06
C LEU A 270 1.59 16.68 2.58
N HIS A 271 2.27 16.01 3.51
CA HIS A 271 3.27 15.00 3.21
C HIS A 271 2.69 13.60 3.48
N LEU A 272 2.42 12.85 2.42
CA LEU A 272 1.89 11.49 2.53
C LEU A 272 3.03 10.50 2.84
N ARG A 273 2.80 9.52 3.72
CA ARG A 273 3.86 8.61 4.20
C ARG A 273 3.80 7.21 3.59
N ASN A 274 2.62 6.77 3.19
CA ASN A 274 2.34 5.44 2.65
C ASN A 274 1.36 5.50 1.47
N ALA A 275 1.39 6.60 0.73
CA ALA A 275 0.56 6.80 -0.45
C ALA A 275 1.26 7.74 -1.43
N GLU A 276 0.93 7.61 -2.71
CA GLU A 276 1.47 8.44 -3.78
C GLU A 276 0.60 9.69 -4.01
N ASN A 277 1.24 10.84 -4.20
CA ASN A 277 0.54 12.11 -4.41
C ASN A 277 -0.27 12.09 -5.72
N GLU A 278 0.26 11.47 -6.78
CA GLU A 278 -0.43 11.31 -8.06
C GLU A 278 -1.70 10.48 -7.92
N GLU A 279 -1.65 9.38 -7.16
CA GLU A 279 -2.82 8.54 -6.91
C GLU A 279 -3.90 9.31 -6.13
N TRP A 280 -3.52 10.01 -5.06
CA TRP A 280 -4.45 10.85 -4.31
C TRP A 280 -5.03 11.99 -5.14
N SER A 281 -4.22 12.61 -6.00
CA SER A 281 -4.69 13.65 -6.92
C SER A 281 -5.75 13.11 -7.89
N ARG A 282 -5.54 11.89 -8.42
CA ARG A 282 -6.49 11.21 -9.28
C ARG A 282 -7.77 10.85 -8.53
N LEU A 283 -7.67 10.27 -7.34
CA LEU A 283 -8.82 9.90 -6.51
C LEU A 283 -9.67 11.12 -6.14
N ILE A 284 -9.06 12.22 -5.69
CA ILE A 284 -9.78 13.48 -5.42
C ILE A 284 -10.49 13.98 -6.68
N GLY A 285 -9.84 13.90 -7.84
CA GLY A 285 -10.43 14.25 -9.14
C GLY A 285 -11.67 13.40 -9.46
N GLN A 286 -11.58 12.07 -9.29
CA GLN A 286 -12.68 11.14 -9.55
C GLN A 286 -13.86 11.34 -8.59
N VAL A 287 -13.59 11.64 -7.31
CA VAL A 287 -14.65 11.97 -6.35
C VAL A 287 -15.32 13.29 -6.75
N LYS A 288 -14.53 14.31 -7.08
CA LYS A 288 -15.04 15.63 -7.48
C LYS A 288 -15.87 15.57 -8.76
N SER A 289 -15.44 14.81 -9.77
CA SER A 289 -16.19 14.64 -11.03
C SER A 289 -17.40 13.70 -10.90
N GLY A 290 -17.41 12.85 -9.87
CA GLY A 290 -18.41 11.83 -9.67
C GLY A 290 -18.11 10.49 -10.36
N GLU A 291 -17.00 10.38 -11.08
CA GLU A 291 -16.54 9.13 -11.71
C GLU A 291 -16.34 8.00 -10.70
N ILE A 292 -16.03 8.32 -9.43
CA ILE A 292 -15.88 7.32 -8.36
C ILE A 292 -17.16 6.46 -8.16
N ALA A 293 -18.32 6.95 -8.60
CA ALA A 293 -19.57 6.21 -8.54
C ALA A 293 -19.54 4.92 -9.37
N ASN A 294 -18.72 4.86 -10.43
CA ASN A 294 -18.56 3.68 -11.27
C ASN A 294 -17.87 2.52 -10.53
N GLU A 295 -17.17 2.80 -9.44
CA GLU A 295 -16.49 1.79 -8.62
C GLU A 295 -17.38 1.26 -7.49
N ARG A 296 -18.64 1.70 -7.39
CA ARG A 296 -19.54 1.26 -6.33
C ARG A 296 -20.05 -0.16 -6.59
N THR A 297 -20.22 -0.90 -5.50
CA THR A 297 -20.90 -2.21 -5.47
C THR A 297 -22.42 -2.06 -5.49
N GLU A 298 -22.92 -0.93 -5.02
CA GLU A 298 -24.34 -0.59 -5.00
C GLU A 298 -24.57 0.89 -5.30
N ALA A 299 -25.72 1.19 -5.90
CA ALA A 299 -26.14 2.56 -6.13
C ALA A 299 -26.36 3.28 -4.78
N LYS A 300 -26.02 4.56 -4.73
CA LYS A 300 -26.26 5.40 -3.56
C LYS A 300 -27.76 5.64 -3.43
N ASP A 301 -28.29 5.58 -2.21
CA ASP A 301 -29.71 5.80 -1.92
C ASP A 301 -30.14 7.21 -2.39
N GLU A 302 -31.05 7.24 -3.37
CA GLU A 302 -31.54 8.49 -3.97
C GLU A 302 -32.30 9.36 -2.96
N GLU A 303 -33.01 8.77 -2.00
CA GLU A 303 -33.75 9.52 -0.98
C GLU A 303 -32.78 10.21 0.01
N ALA A 304 -31.69 9.52 0.37
CA ALA A 304 -30.63 10.10 1.19
C ALA A 304 -29.88 11.22 0.44
N ILE A 305 -29.71 11.11 -0.89
CA ILE A 305 -29.14 12.16 -1.73
C ILE A 305 -30.08 13.37 -1.82
N GLU A 306 -31.38 13.16 -2.08
CA GLU A 306 -32.34 14.27 -2.21
C GLU A 306 -32.50 15.04 -0.90
N LYS A 307 -32.56 14.33 0.23
CA LYS A 307 -32.62 14.94 1.57
C LYS A 307 -31.35 15.73 1.91
N ALA A 308 -30.20 15.36 1.35
CA ALA A 308 -28.94 16.10 1.47
C ALA A 308 -28.84 17.32 0.54
N ARG A 309 -29.69 17.40 -0.49
CA ARG A 309 -29.66 18.43 -1.55
C ARG A 309 -30.80 19.44 -1.45
N SER A 310 -31.65 19.36 -0.44
CA SER A 310 -32.84 20.19 -0.29
C SER A 310 -32.52 21.59 0.22
N ALA A 311 -31.79 22.35 -0.58
CA ALA A 311 -31.38 23.70 -0.25
C ALA A 311 -32.51 24.71 -0.48
N PRO A 312 -32.84 25.56 0.51
CA PRO A 312 -33.79 26.63 0.28
C PRO A 312 -33.16 27.72 -0.61
N THR A 313 -33.90 28.19 -1.61
CA THR A 313 -33.48 29.29 -2.50
C THR A 313 -33.62 30.67 -1.84
N LYS A 314 -34.22 30.72 -0.65
CA LYS A 314 -34.35 31.92 0.18
C LYS A 314 -33.88 31.64 1.60
N CYS A 315 -33.22 32.63 2.21
CA CYS A 315 -32.82 32.55 3.59
C CYS A 315 -34.06 32.48 4.50
N PRO A 316 -34.20 31.46 5.37
CA PRO A 316 -35.32 31.39 6.32
C PRO A 316 -35.25 32.50 7.37
N GLY A 317 -34.05 33.03 7.66
CA GLY A 317 -33.85 34.13 8.61
C GLY A 317 -34.29 35.51 8.09
N CYS A 318 -33.90 35.90 6.88
CA CYS A 318 -34.13 37.26 6.34
C CYS A 318 -34.92 37.32 5.03
N GLY A 319 -35.26 36.19 4.43
CA GLY A 319 -35.99 36.11 3.16
C GLY A 319 -35.16 36.47 1.92
N ALA A 320 -33.89 36.84 2.06
CA ALA A 320 -33.01 37.17 0.95
C ALA A 320 -32.81 35.95 0.03
N SER A 321 -32.74 36.20 -1.28
CA SER A 321 -32.37 35.16 -2.25
C SER A 321 -30.95 34.69 -1.99
N LEU A 322 -30.77 33.38 -1.96
CA LEU A 322 -29.47 32.75 -1.77
C LEU A 322 -28.91 32.38 -3.13
N ASP A 323 -27.94 33.15 -3.60
CA ASP A 323 -27.16 32.84 -4.80
C ASP A 323 -25.85 32.14 -4.39
N VAL A 324 -26.00 30.95 -3.83
CA VAL A 324 -24.88 30.12 -3.39
C VAL A 324 -24.83 28.88 -4.27
N GLU A 325 -23.76 28.74 -5.04
CA GLU A 325 -23.47 27.49 -5.74
C GLU A 325 -23.24 26.37 -4.72
N ILE A 326 -24.10 25.37 -4.75
CA ILE A 326 -24.03 24.20 -3.87
C ILE A 326 -23.17 23.17 -4.54
N VAL A 327 -22.06 22.87 -3.89
CA VAL A 327 -21.06 21.94 -4.38
C VAL A 327 -21.15 20.61 -3.62
N ARG A 328 -20.61 19.53 -4.19
CA ARG A 328 -20.58 18.20 -3.57
C ARG A 328 -19.92 18.27 -2.18
N GLY A 329 -20.54 17.62 -1.20
CA GLY A 329 -20.15 17.60 0.21
C GLY A 329 -20.58 18.80 1.05
N MET A 330 -21.17 19.84 0.46
CA MET A 330 -21.63 21.00 1.23
C MET A 330 -22.89 20.62 2.03
N ARG A 331 -22.91 20.92 3.34
CA ARG A 331 -24.04 20.61 4.24
C ARG A 331 -24.68 21.83 4.87
N GLU A 332 -24.03 22.99 4.79
CA GLU A 332 -24.57 24.23 5.26
C GLU A 332 -24.16 25.39 4.36
N ILE A 333 -25.01 26.40 4.30
CA ILE A 333 -24.74 27.68 3.66
C ILE A 333 -24.97 28.78 4.68
N GLU A 334 -24.02 29.71 4.77
CA GLU A 334 -24.21 30.94 5.54
C GLU A 334 -24.83 32.01 4.65
N CYS A 335 -25.93 32.61 5.10
CA CYS A 335 -26.57 33.71 4.39
C CYS A 335 -25.66 34.95 4.42
N PRO A 336 -25.19 35.46 3.25
CA PRO A 336 -24.25 36.58 3.21
C PRO A 336 -24.86 37.91 3.70
N TYR A 337 -26.18 37.98 3.84
CA TYR A 337 -26.89 39.19 4.24
C TYR A 337 -27.14 39.29 5.75
N CYS A 338 -27.39 38.15 6.41
CA CYS A 338 -27.79 38.14 7.83
C CYS A 338 -27.03 37.12 8.69
N GLY A 339 -26.08 36.38 8.12
CA GLY A 339 -25.27 35.38 8.84
C GLY A 339 -26.06 34.15 9.29
N THR A 340 -27.30 33.97 8.84
CA THR A 340 -28.07 32.77 9.18
C THR A 340 -27.42 31.56 8.53
N VAL A 341 -27.01 30.59 9.34
CA VAL A 341 -26.55 29.28 8.89
C VAL A 341 -27.75 28.40 8.57
N ILE A 342 -27.77 27.86 7.35
CA ILE A 342 -28.87 27.07 6.80
C ILE A 342 -28.31 25.68 6.51
N ARG A 343 -28.92 24.65 7.09
CA ARG A 343 -28.56 23.26 6.84
C ARG A 343 -29.24 22.77 5.57
N LEU A 344 -28.49 22.05 4.71
CA LEU A 344 -28.90 21.55 3.39
C LEU A 344 -29.53 20.16 3.44
#